data_AF-A0A1I1VRY7-F1
#
_entry.id   AF-A0A1I1VRY7-F1
#
_cell.length_a   1.000
_cell.length_b   1.000
_cell.length_c   1.000
_cell.angle_alpha   90.00
_cell.angle_beta   90.00
_cell.angle_gamma   90.00
#
_symmetry.space_group_name_H-M   'P 1'
#
loop_
_entity.id
_entity.type
_entity.pdbx_description
1 polymer ?
#
loop_
_entity_poly.entity_id
_entity_poly.type
_entity_poly.pdbx_seq_one_letter_code
_entity_poly.pdbx_strand_id
1 'polypeptide(L)'
;MTKTLKLFRADKKNNTTRPEKFATDGLLSKQINGGDPLFFNYGWTKQIKNHIEGVQNIFETTSFLSFSENEKLVRNYYLKGNKEKEVESSSFDEAEAYIFSANFEKKQLQEIYDGIYFFEYKCNYQRFKEYLSFKSAYVGCETCNKIPNYKHRLLIINAVTFLSKLNNKNFNDALKNAQRDAEWLLMPIDPMLDGTGFQSRIPVADFWDVKFFKYSV
;
A
#
# COMPACT_ATOMS: atom_id res chain seq x y z
N MET A 1 -6.09 -25.96 -7.53
CA MET A 1 -6.44 -24.90 -6.55
C MET A 1 -5.68 -23.65 -6.92
N THR A 2 -6.36 -22.58 -7.34
CA THR A 2 -5.71 -21.27 -7.58
C THR A 2 -5.31 -20.67 -6.24
N LYS A 3 -4.00 -20.63 -5.95
CA LYS A 3 -3.48 -20.04 -4.71
C LYS A 3 -3.59 -18.51 -4.83
N THR A 4 -4.39 -17.88 -3.98
CA THR A 4 -4.49 -16.42 -3.86
C THR A 4 -3.39 -15.90 -2.94
N LEU A 5 -2.75 -14.79 -3.30
CA LEU A 5 -1.86 -14.01 -2.42
C LEU A 5 -2.72 -13.07 -1.58
N LYS A 6 -2.58 -13.11 -0.25
CA LYS A 6 -3.29 -12.23 0.68
C LYS A 6 -2.30 -11.40 1.47
N LEU A 7 -2.47 -10.09 1.40
CA LEU A 7 -1.60 -9.10 2.01
C LEU A 7 -2.40 -8.22 2.97
N PHE A 8 -1.81 -7.81 4.08
CA PHE A 8 -2.46 -7.05 5.14
C PHE A 8 -1.61 -5.86 5.57
N ARG A 9 -2.24 -4.72 5.82
CA ARG A 9 -1.58 -3.50 6.32
C ARG A 9 -2.44 -2.89 7.40
N ALA A 10 -1.85 -2.55 8.54
CA ALA A 10 -2.51 -1.72 9.54
C ALA A 10 -2.15 -0.25 9.29
N ASP A 11 -3.11 0.63 9.51
CA ASP A 11 -2.89 2.07 9.46
C ASP A 11 -3.71 2.77 10.55
N LYS A 12 -3.30 3.96 10.96
CA LYS A 12 -3.96 4.74 12.02
C LYS A 12 -4.58 5.99 11.44
N LYS A 13 -5.75 6.38 11.95
CA LYS A 13 -6.39 7.65 11.58
C LYS A 13 -5.41 8.80 11.77
N ASN A 14 -5.44 9.78 10.85
CA ASN A 14 -4.53 10.93 10.82
C ASN A 14 -3.06 10.59 10.55
N ASN A 15 -2.72 9.38 10.12
CA ASN A 15 -1.38 9.09 9.61
C ASN A 15 -1.14 9.84 8.28
N THR A 16 0.12 9.98 7.86
CA THR A 16 0.52 10.65 6.61
C THR A 16 -0.20 10.07 5.38
N THR A 17 -0.49 8.78 5.39
CA THR A 17 -1.22 8.02 4.35
C THR A 17 -2.73 8.28 4.35
N ARG A 18 -3.26 9.05 5.32
CA ARG A 18 -4.67 9.48 5.46
C ARG A 18 -5.67 8.33 5.22
N PRO A 19 -5.58 7.22 5.98
CA PRO A 19 -6.38 6.04 5.72
C PRO A 19 -7.89 6.28 5.83
N GLU A 20 -8.33 7.30 6.58
CA GLU A 20 -9.74 7.72 6.63
C GLU A 20 -10.32 8.19 5.29
N LYS A 21 -9.47 8.52 4.31
CA LYS A 21 -9.88 8.94 2.96
C LYS A 21 -9.96 7.79 1.95
N PHE A 22 -9.88 6.53 2.39
CA PHE A 22 -9.82 5.37 1.49
C PHE A 22 -10.94 5.35 0.44
N ALA A 23 -12.15 5.82 0.78
CA ALA A 23 -13.31 5.81 -0.11
C ALA A 23 -13.22 6.86 -1.23
N THR A 24 -12.52 7.98 -1.03
CA THR A 24 -12.36 9.06 -2.04
C THR A 24 -11.03 8.99 -2.76
N ASP A 25 -9.96 8.66 -2.04
CA ASP A 25 -8.58 8.82 -2.52
C ASP A 25 -7.93 7.46 -2.83
N GLY A 26 -8.51 6.36 -2.32
CA GLY A 26 -7.89 5.04 -2.35
C GLY A 26 -6.80 4.91 -1.27
N LEU A 27 -5.80 4.07 -1.52
CA LEU A 27 -4.66 3.92 -0.61
C LEU A 27 -3.55 4.89 -1.03
N LEU A 28 -3.22 5.86 -0.17
CA LEU A 28 -2.15 6.82 -0.42
C LEU A 28 -0.85 6.35 0.19
N SER A 29 0.23 6.35 -0.60
CA SER A 29 1.59 6.26 -0.06
C SER A 29 1.98 7.56 0.68
N LYS A 30 3.16 7.56 1.31
CA LYS A 30 3.66 8.74 2.02
C LYS A 30 4.14 9.85 1.09
N GLN A 31 4.30 9.56 -0.21
CA GLN A 31 4.61 10.57 -1.22
C GLN A 31 3.37 11.45 -1.49
N ILE A 32 3.30 12.62 -0.88
CA ILE A 32 2.16 13.54 -1.07
C ILE A 32 2.22 14.14 -2.48
N ASN A 33 1.08 14.15 -3.19
CA ASN A 33 0.89 14.68 -4.55
C ASN A 33 1.65 13.97 -5.69
N GLY A 34 2.25 12.81 -5.43
CA GLY A 34 3.03 12.09 -6.44
C GLY A 34 4.36 12.80 -6.74
N GLY A 35 4.77 12.71 -7.98
CA GLY A 35 6.03 13.26 -8.50
C GLY A 35 7.00 12.15 -8.84
N ASP A 36 8.19 12.54 -9.27
CA ASP A 36 9.24 11.58 -9.53
C ASP A 36 9.68 10.98 -8.19
N PRO A 37 9.42 9.70 -7.93
CA PRO A 37 10.04 9.06 -6.79
C PRO A 37 11.54 9.26 -6.98
N LEU A 38 12.30 9.48 -5.91
CA LEU A 38 13.75 9.71 -6.02
C LEU A 38 14.54 8.47 -6.58
N PHE A 39 13.89 7.54 -7.28
CA PHE A 39 14.43 6.37 -7.97
C PHE A 39 15.56 6.78 -8.92
N PHE A 40 15.43 7.89 -9.64
CA PHE A 40 16.47 8.35 -10.56
C PHE A 40 17.71 8.89 -9.83
N ASN A 41 17.56 9.41 -8.61
CA ASN A 41 18.68 9.99 -7.85
C ASN A 41 19.40 8.98 -6.94
N TYR A 42 18.71 7.94 -6.45
CA TYR A 42 19.27 7.00 -5.46
C TYR A 42 19.26 5.51 -5.88
N GLY A 43 18.51 5.16 -6.93
CA GLY A 43 18.31 3.78 -7.37
C GLY A 43 17.23 3.02 -6.59
N TRP A 44 16.52 2.13 -7.29
CA TRP A 44 15.35 1.40 -6.77
C TRP A 44 15.67 0.52 -5.55
N THR A 45 16.81 -0.19 -5.62
CA THR A 45 17.27 -1.08 -4.54
C THR A 45 17.53 -0.34 -3.24
N LYS A 46 18.18 0.83 -3.31
CA LYS A 46 18.47 1.67 -2.14
C LYS A 46 17.20 2.24 -1.53
N GLN A 47 16.21 2.61 -2.34
CA GLN A 47 14.91 3.07 -1.85
C GLN A 47 14.13 1.98 -1.12
N ILE A 48 14.06 0.78 -1.70
CA ILE A 48 13.42 -0.38 -1.06
C ILE A 48 14.09 -0.67 0.29
N LYS A 49 15.43 -0.70 0.33
CA LYS A 49 16.20 -0.85 1.56
C LYS A 49 15.84 0.20 2.61
N ASN A 50 15.91 1.48 2.23
CA ASN A 50 15.68 2.59 3.16
C ASN A 50 14.23 2.62 3.68
N HIS A 51 13.26 2.21 2.84
CA HIS A 51 11.87 2.06 3.25
C HIS A 51 11.72 1.00 4.34
N ILE A 52 12.27 -0.20 4.11
CA ILE A 52 12.19 -1.34 5.03
C ILE A 52 12.96 -1.09 6.34
N GLU A 53 14.07 -0.37 6.27
CA GLU A 53 14.85 0.01 7.46
C GLU A 53 14.25 1.19 8.23
N GLY A 54 13.26 1.88 7.67
CA GLY A 54 12.63 3.03 8.33
C GLY A 54 13.56 4.24 8.48
N VAL A 55 14.48 4.46 7.54
CA VAL A 55 15.42 5.59 7.60
C VAL A 55 14.65 6.91 7.59
N GLN A 56 14.80 7.69 8.66
CA GLN A 56 14.10 8.97 8.87
C GLN A 56 14.30 9.92 7.67
N ASN A 57 13.29 10.73 7.34
CA ASN A 57 13.19 11.60 6.14
C ASN A 57 13.01 10.88 4.80
N ILE A 58 13.57 9.67 4.61
CA ILE A 58 13.34 8.88 3.39
C ILE A 58 12.04 8.10 3.51
N PHE A 59 11.80 7.46 4.66
CA PHE A 59 10.56 6.72 4.92
C PHE A 59 9.30 7.60 4.77
N GLU A 60 9.40 8.88 5.09
CA GLU A 60 8.28 9.83 4.96
C GLU A 60 8.01 10.31 3.53
N THR A 61 8.83 9.90 2.56
CA THR A 61 8.72 10.34 1.15
C THR A 61 8.60 9.17 0.16
N THR A 62 8.48 7.94 0.64
CA THR A 62 8.45 6.76 -0.25
C THR A 62 7.10 6.58 -0.93
N SER A 63 7.16 6.12 -2.19
CA SER A 63 6.00 5.69 -2.98
C SER A 63 5.48 4.30 -2.60
N PHE A 64 6.18 3.58 -1.71
CA PHE A 64 5.83 2.23 -1.29
C PHE A 64 4.79 2.24 -0.15
N LEU A 65 3.89 1.28 -0.21
CA LEU A 65 3.04 0.87 0.90
C LEU A 65 3.49 -0.51 1.39
N SER A 66 3.96 -0.60 2.64
CA SER A 66 4.23 -1.88 3.31
C SER A 66 2.95 -2.64 3.61
N PHE A 67 2.96 -3.91 3.25
CA PHE A 67 2.00 -4.95 3.62
C PHE A 67 2.74 -6.18 4.14
N SER A 68 2.03 -7.06 4.82
CA SER A 68 2.52 -8.34 5.33
C SER A 68 1.62 -9.49 4.87
N GLU A 69 2.18 -10.66 4.60
CA GLU A 69 1.38 -11.90 4.45
C GLU A 69 0.83 -12.42 5.79
N ASN A 70 1.33 -11.92 6.93
CA ASN A 70 0.98 -12.40 8.25
C ASN A 70 -0.10 -11.51 8.91
N GLU A 71 -1.38 -11.88 8.74
CA GLU A 71 -2.51 -11.14 9.34
C GLU A 71 -2.38 -11.02 10.88
N LYS A 72 -1.87 -12.07 11.55
CA LYS A 72 -1.71 -12.07 13.01
C LYS A 72 -0.69 -11.03 13.46
N LEU A 73 0.44 -10.92 12.75
CA LEU A 73 1.45 -9.89 13.00
C LEU A 73 0.82 -8.49 12.89
N VAL A 74 0.09 -8.25 11.80
CA VAL A 74 -0.55 -6.95 11.54
C VAL A 74 -1.55 -6.58 12.62
N ARG A 75 -2.42 -7.51 13.00
CA ARG A 75 -3.43 -7.29 14.06
C ARG A 75 -2.81 -7.11 15.43
N ASN A 76 -1.84 -7.93 15.80
CA ASN A 76 -1.36 -7.98 17.18
C ASN A 76 -0.26 -6.96 17.47
N TYR A 77 0.50 -6.53 16.46
CA TYR A 77 1.62 -5.62 16.64
C TYR A 77 1.37 -4.27 15.97
N TYR A 78 1.15 -4.23 14.66
CA TYR A 78 1.08 -2.94 13.95
C TYR A 78 -0.19 -2.14 14.24
N LEU A 79 -1.33 -2.81 14.37
CA LEU A 79 -2.60 -2.14 14.69
C LEU A 79 -2.57 -1.50 16.08
N LYS A 80 -2.04 -2.23 17.07
CA LYS A 80 -1.87 -1.76 18.45
C LYS A 80 -0.78 -0.67 18.55
N GLY A 81 0.34 -0.87 17.86
CA GLY A 81 1.53 -0.04 17.96
C GLY A 81 2.30 -0.29 19.26
N ASN A 82 3.11 0.67 19.69
CA ASN A 82 4.02 0.53 20.85
C ASN A 82 3.34 0.54 22.23
N LYS A 83 2.01 0.66 22.28
CA LYS A 83 1.23 0.62 23.52
C LYS A 83 0.40 -0.66 23.49
N GLU A 84 0.31 -1.38 24.60
CA GLU A 84 -0.56 -2.55 24.79
C GLU A 84 -2.04 -2.13 24.81
N LYS A 85 -2.49 -1.42 23.77
CA LYS A 85 -3.88 -1.04 23.61
C LYS A 85 -4.70 -2.26 23.23
N GLU A 86 -5.84 -2.41 23.87
CA GLU A 86 -6.88 -3.25 23.33
C GLU A 86 -7.49 -2.59 22.09
N VAL A 87 -7.89 -3.43 21.14
CA VAL A 87 -8.43 -2.97 19.86
C VAL A 87 -9.64 -3.82 19.54
N GLU A 88 -10.76 -3.16 19.29
CA GLU A 88 -12.02 -3.81 18.95
C GLU A 88 -12.50 -3.38 17.58
N SER A 89 -13.33 -4.21 16.96
CA SER A 89 -13.93 -3.86 15.66
C SER A 89 -14.92 -2.71 15.86
N SER A 90 -14.94 -1.75 14.94
CA SER A 90 -15.79 -0.58 15.02
C SER A 90 -16.60 -0.35 13.73
N SER A 91 -17.48 0.64 13.75
CA SER A 91 -18.01 1.25 12.53
C SER A 91 -16.97 2.17 11.88
N PHE A 92 -17.26 2.63 10.66
CA PHE A 92 -16.46 3.64 9.97
C PHE A 92 -16.41 4.96 10.76
N ASP A 93 -17.56 5.42 11.27
CA ASP A 93 -17.66 6.72 11.97
C ASP A 93 -16.85 6.74 13.27
N GLU A 94 -16.74 5.60 13.94
CA GLU A 94 -15.98 5.43 15.19
C GLU A 94 -14.53 4.98 14.96
N ALA A 95 -14.11 4.76 13.71
CA ALA A 95 -12.79 4.19 13.42
C ALA A 95 -11.65 5.12 13.86
N GLU A 96 -10.68 4.54 14.57
CA GLU A 96 -9.39 5.17 14.91
C GLU A 96 -8.21 4.45 14.25
N ALA A 97 -8.43 3.22 13.79
CA ALA A 97 -7.45 2.41 13.08
C ALA A 97 -8.11 1.54 12.01
N TYR A 98 -7.30 1.13 11.05
CA TYR A 98 -7.74 0.45 9.83
C TYR A 98 -6.85 -0.76 9.59
N ILE A 99 -7.44 -1.87 9.12
CA ILE A 99 -6.68 -2.92 8.44
C ILE A 99 -7.14 -2.96 6.99
N PHE A 100 -6.21 -2.67 6.09
CA PHE A 100 -6.37 -2.90 4.67
C PHE A 100 -5.94 -4.33 4.33
N SER A 101 -6.70 -5.00 3.48
CA SER A 101 -6.34 -6.29 2.93
C SER A 101 -6.34 -6.24 1.41
N ALA A 102 -5.34 -6.85 0.77
CA ALA A 102 -5.25 -6.97 -0.69
C ALA A 102 -5.17 -8.45 -1.07
N ASN A 103 -5.95 -8.85 -2.06
CA ASN A 103 -6.11 -10.22 -2.53
C ASN A 103 -5.81 -10.29 -4.02
N PHE A 104 -4.76 -11.01 -4.40
CA PHE A 104 -4.35 -11.17 -5.79
C PHE A 104 -4.46 -12.62 -6.21
N GLU A 105 -5.17 -12.89 -7.30
CA GLU A 105 -5.10 -14.22 -7.92
C GLU A 105 -3.73 -14.37 -8.58
N LYS A 106 -2.95 -15.39 -8.21
CA LYS A 106 -1.58 -15.55 -8.72
C LYS A 106 -1.49 -15.59 -10.26
N LYS A 107 -2.53 -16.08 -10.95
CA LYS A 107 -2.58 -16.10 -12.42
C LYS A 107 -2.67 -14.70 -13.05
N GLN A 108 -3.04 -13.68 -12.29
CA GLN A 108 -3.10 -12.28 -12.73
C GLN A 108 -1.79 -11.53 -12.46
N LEU A 109 -0.86 -12.13 -11.69
CA LEU A 109 0.44 -11.55 -11.40
C LEU A 109 1.44 -11.96 -12.47
N GLN A 110 2.02 -10.98 -13.16
CA GLN A 110 3.10 -11.20 -14.10
C GLN A 110 4.43 -10.96 -13.37
N GLU A 111 5.23 -12.00 -13.15
CA GLU A 111 6.59 -11.82 -12.63
C GLU A 111 7.46 -11.16 -13.70
N ILE A 112 8.09 -10.03 -13.36
CA ILE A 112 8.97 -9.26 -14.26
C ILE A 112 10.44 -9.31 -13.82
N TYR A 113 10.67 -9.68 -12.56
CA TYR A 113 11.99 -9.95 -11.97
C TYR A 113 11.79 -10.82 -10.74
N ASP A 114 12.85 -11.48 -10.24
CA ASP A 114 12.76 -12.31 -9.03
C ASP A 114 12.10 -11.55 -7.86
N GLY A 115 10.90 -11.96 -7.49
CA GLY A 115 10.14 -11.35 -6.40
C GLY A 115 9.48 -10.00 -6.75
N ILE A 116 9.49 -9.56 -8.01
CA ILE A 116 8.78 -8.37 -8.49
C ILE A 116 7.70 -8.78 -9.48
N TYR A 117 6.47 -8.40 -9.17
CA TYR A 117 5.30 -8.72 -9.94
C TYR A 117 4.63 -7.44 -10.44
N PHE A 118 4.17 -7.48 -11.68
CA PHE A 118 3.32 -6.48 -12.31
C PHE A 118 1.86 -6.93 -12.25
N PHE A 119 0.97 -5.98 -11.94
CA PHE A 119 -0.46 -6.22 -11.85
C PHE A 119 -1.24 -5.05 -12.45
N GLU A 120 -2.20 -5.37 -13.31
CA GLU A 120 -3.14 -4.40 -13.89
C GLU A 120 -4.53 -4.52 -13.26
N TYR A 121 -5.19 -3.40 -13.03
CA TYR A 121 -6.55 -3.37 -12.48
C TYR A 121 -7.36 -2.17 -12.96
N LYS A 122 -8.66 -2.18 -12.64
CA LYS A 122 -9.59 -1.08 -12.89
C LYS A 122 -10.09 -0.48 -11.59
N CYS A 123 -10.39 0.81 -11.62
CA CYS A 123 -11.06 1.48 -10.50
C CYS A 123 -12.48 0.94 -10.30
N ASN A 124 -12.94 0.87 -9.05
CA ASN A 124 -14.31 0.61 -8.67
C ASN A 124 -14.75 1.47 -7.47
N TYR A 125 -14.91 2.78 -7.68
CA TYR A 125 -15.36 3.71 -6.62
C TYR A 125 -16.78 3.44 -6.10
N GLN A 126 -17.57 2.58 -6.77
CA GLN A 126 -18.87 2.16 -6.26
C GLN A 126 -18.76 1.24 -5.05
N ARG A 127 -17.59 0.60 -4.84
CA ARG A 127 -17.34 -0.36 -3.77
C ARG A 127 -17.53 0.25 -2.37
N PHE A 128 -17.21 1.52 -2.19
CA PHE A 128 -17.18 2.19 -0.88
C PHE A 128 -18.09 3.42 -0.85
N LYS A 129 -19.11 3.44 -1.70
CA LYS A 129 -20.00 4.59 -1.86
C LYS A 129 -20.80 4.91 -0.59
N GLU A 130 -21.07 3.91 0.24
CA GLU A 130 -21.79 4.02 1.50
C GLU A 130 -21.03 4.84 2.56
N TYR A 131 -19.71 4.94 2.44
CA TYR A 131 -18.87 5.72 3.35
C TYR A 131 -18.72 7.19 2.94
N LEU A 132 -19.38 7.60 1.84
CA LEU A 132 -19.32 8.96 1.32
C LEU A 132 -20.46 9.79 1.91
N SER A 133 -20.12 10.69 2.83
CA SER A 133 -21.08 11.55 3.54
C SER A 133 -21.67 12.70 2.69
N PHE A 134 -21.05 13.04 1.56
CA PHE A 134 -21.48 14.15 0.70
C PHE A 134 -21.59 13.76 -0.78
N LYS A 135 -22.75 14.01 -1.38
CA LYS A 135 -23.02 13.82 -2.82
C LYS A 135 -22.21 14.74 -3.75
N SER A 136 -21.47 15.73 -3.22
CA SER A 136 -20.84 16.81 -3.99
C SER A 136 -19.31 16.81 -4.01
N ALA A 137 -18.63 15.94 -3.25
CA ALA A 137 -17.19 15.78 -3.41
C ALA A 137 -16.93 15.01 -4.71
N TYR A 138 -15.99 15.48 -5.54
CA TYR A 138 -15.57 14.75 -6.73
C TYR A 138 -14.96 13.41 -6.28
N VAL A 139 -15.74 12.35 -6.38
CA VAL A 139 -15.32 10.98 -6.06
C VAL A 139 -14.96 10.32 -7.38
N GLY A 140 -13.69 9.96 -7.54
CA GLY A 140 -13.25 9.22 -8.71
C GLY A 140 -11.76 9.33 -9.00
N CYS A 141 -11.37 8.59 -10.04
CA CYS A 141 -10.02 8.64 -10.58
C CYS A 141 -9.96 9.61 -11.75
N GLU A 142 -9.20 10.70 -11.59
CA GLU A 142 -8.97 11.69 -12.65
C GLU A 142 -8.46 11.03 -13.94
N THR A 143 -7.55 10.06 -13.83
CA THR A 143 -7.00 9.32 -14.97
C THR A 143 -8.08 8.56 -15.72
N CYS A 144 -8.95 7.82 -15.02
CA CYS A 144 -10.07 7.11 -15.66
C CYS A 144 -11.11 8.07 -16.27
N ASN A 145 -11.28 9.26 -15.70
CA ASN A 145 -12.21 10.25 -16.21
C ASN A 145 -11.71 10.91 -17.50
N LYS A 146 -10.38 11.05 -17.67
CA LYS A 146 -9.77 11.54 -18.92
C LYS A 146 -9.51 10.43 -19.94
N ILE A 147 -9.24 9.21 -19.49
CA ILE A 147 -8.87 8.07 -20.33
C ILE A 147 -9.86 6.92 -20.04
N PRO A 148 -10.92 6.80 -20.85
CA PRO A 148 -11.88 5.70 -20.70
C PRO A 148 -11.18 4.34 -20.79
N ASN A 149 -11.62 3.39 -19.96
CA ASN A 149 -11.05 2.04 -19.87
C ASN A 149 -9.56 1.97 -19.47
N TYR A 150 -8.99 3.04 -18.90
CA TYR A 150 -7.64 3.02 -18.36
C TYR A 150 -7.46 1.87 -17.36
N LYS A 151 -6.36 1.14 -17.53
CA LYS A 151 -5.91 0.12 -16.58
C LYS A 151 -4.79 0.69 -15.73
N HIS A 152 -5.04 0.74 -14.44
CA HIS A 152 -4.05 1.11 -13.45
C HIS A 152 -3.00 0.01 -13.31
N ARG A 153 -1.78 0.42 -12.94
CA ARG A 153 -0.61 -0.44 -12.87
C ARG A 153 -0.01 -0.38 -11.48
N LEU A 154 0.25 -1.57 -10.94
CA LEU A 154 0.85 -1.76 -9.63
C LEU A 154 2.08 -2.65 -9.75
N LEU A 155 3.17 -2.25 -9.10
CA LEU A 155 4.24 -3.17 -8.76
C LEU A 155 4.02 -3.74 -7.37
N ILE A 156 4.18 -5.05 -7.27
CA ILE A 156 4.04 -5.82 -6.05
C ILE A 156 5.37 -6.52 -5.83
N ILE A 157 6.05 -6.20 -4.74
CA ILE A 157 7.42 -6.66 -4.48
C ILE A 157 7.40 -7.55 -3.24
N ASN A 158 7.75 -8.82 -3.40
CA ASN A 158 8.09 -9.69 -2.29
C ASN A 158 9.50 -9.29 -1.81
N ALA A 159 9.56 -8.50 -0.73
CA ALA A 159 10.81 -7.91 -0.29
C ALA A 159 11.84 -8.97 0.11
N VAL A 160 11.40 -10.07 0.73
CA VAL A 160 12.27 -11.19 1.11
C VAL A 160 12.93 -11.82 -0.11
N THR A 161 12.14 -12.19 -1.11
CA THR A 161 12.62 -12.82 -2.34
C THR A 161 13.56 -11.87 -3.08
N PHE A 162 13.13 -10.63 -3.30
CA PHE A 162 13.92 -9.63 -4.01
C PHE A 162 15.27 -9.36 -3.34
N LEU A 163 15.28 -9.06 -2.04
CA LEU A 163 16.52 -8.75 -1.30
C LEU A 163 17.45 -9.97 -1.20
N SER A 164 16.92 -11.18 -1.06
CA SER A 164 17.72 -12.40 -1.01
C SER A 164 18.52 -12.63 -2.30
N LYS A 165 17.99 -12.20 -3.45
CA LYS A 165 18.60 -12.36 -4.77
C LYS A 165 19.69 -11.36 -5.07
N LEU A 166 19.67 -10.19 -4.42
CA LEU A 166 20.75 -9.21 -4.55
C LEU A 166 22.07 -9.71 -3.95
N ASN A 167 22.02 -10.66 -3.01
CA ASN A 167 23.17 -11.30 -2.35
C ASN A 167 24.28 -10.30 -1.96
N ASN A 168 23.90 -9.20 -1.32
CA ASN A 168 24.79 -8.11 -0.97
C ASN A 168 24.67 -7.78 0.52
N LYS A 169 25.80 -7.76 1.22
CA LYS A 169 25.89 -7.52 2.68
C LYS A 169 25.25 -6.20 3.10
N ASN A 170 25.21 -5.20 2.23
CA ASN A 170 24.59 -3.92 2.49
C ASN A 170 23.07 -4.01 2.71
N PHE A 171 22.43 -5.12 2.35
CA PHE A 171 20.97 -5.32 2.48
C PHE A 171 20.60 -6.29 3.60
N ASN A 172 21.55 -6.74 4.42
CA ASN A 172 21.29 -7.77 5.43
C ASN A 172 20.23 -7.34 6.45
N ASP A 173 20.26 -6.09 6.91
CA ASP A 173 19.31 -5.62 7.92
C ASP A 173 17.92 -5.39 7.31
N ALA A 174 17.84 -4.81 6.12
CA ALA A 174 16.60 -4.78 5.36
C ALA A 174 16.02 -6.18 5.12
N LEU A 175 16.85 -7.17 4.76
CA LEU A 175 16.40 -8.55 4.56
C LEU A 175 15.86 -9.16 5.86
N LYS A 176 16.54 -8.96 7.00
CA LYS A 176 16.06 -9.44 8.31
C LYS A 176 14.72 -8.81 8.69
N ASN A 177 14.56 -7.50 8.49
CA ASN A 177 13.30 -6.81 8.75
C ASN A 177 12.18 -7.34 7.85
N ALA A 178 12.45 -7.47 6.54
CA ALA A 178 11.48 -8.02 5.59
C ALA A 178 11.08 -9.46 5.94
N GLN A 179 12.02 -10.28 6.42
CA GLN A 179 11.75 -11.65 6.88
C GLN A 179 10.89 -11.67 8.15
N ARG A 180 11.23 -10.85 9.15
CA ARG A 180 10.46 -10.70 10.40
C ARG A 180 9.01 -10.31 10.09
N ASP A 181 8.85 -9.41 9.12
CA ASP A 181 7.57 -8.76 8.84
C ASP A 181 6.77 -9.46 7.74
N ALA A 182 7.34 -10.50 7.12
CA ALA A 182 6.82 -11.14 5.91
C ALA A 182 6.42 -10.08 4.85
N GLU A 183 7.35 -9.14 4.60
CA GLU A 183 7.05 -7.85 3.99
C GLU A 183 6.87 -7.93 2.47
N TRP A 184 5.82 -7.24 2.01
CA TRP A 184 5.51 -6.97 0.63
C TRP A 184 5.33 -5.47 0.43
N LEU A 185 5.85 -4.93 -0.67
CA LEU A 185 5.70 -3.53 -1.02
C LEU A 185 4.77 -3.39 -2.22
N LEU A 186 3.80 -2.49 -2.09
CA LEU A 186 2.91 -2.12 -3.19
C LEU A 186 3.29 -0.71 -3.64
N MET A 187 3.52 -0.54 -4.94
CA MET A 187 3.93 0.73 -5.53
C MET A 187 3.09 1.04 -6.76
N PRO A 188 2.24 2.09 -6.71
CA PRO A 188 1.58 2.57 -7.92
C PRO A 188 2.63 3.05 -8.93
N ILE A 189 2.45 2.67 -10.20
CA ILE A 189 3.32 3.07 -11.31
C ILE A 189 2.54 3.70 -12.47
N ASP A 190 1.38 4.27 -12.14
CA ASP A 190 0.65 5.09 -13.09
C ASP A 190 1.38 6.43 -13.26
N PRO A 191 1.62 6.91 -14.49
CA PRO A 191 2.19 8.21 -14.70
C PRO A 191 1.23 9.32 -14.25
N MET A 192 1.80 10.44 -13.81
CA MET A 192 1.04 11.67 -13.66
C MET A 192 0.62 12.20 -15.04
N LEU A 193 -0.55 12.83 -15.10
CA LEU A 193 -1.14 13.31 -16.35
C LEU A 193 -0.33 14.45 -16.98
N ASP A 194 0.45 15.17 -16.17
CA ASP A 194 1.39 16.20 -16.60
C ASP A 194 2.78 15.65 -16.97
N GLY A 195 3.00 14.34 -16.83
CA GLY A 195 4.27 13.68 -17.13
C GLY A 195 5.38 13.90 -16.09
N THR A 196 5.09 14.50 -14.94
CA THR A 196 6.13 14.89 -13.94
C THR A 196 6.60 13.75 -13.03
N GLY A 197 6.06 12.55 -13.19
CA GLY A 197 6.45 11.38 -12.40
C GLY A 197 5.33 10.36 -12.28
N PHE A 198 5.23 9.72 -11.11
CA PHE A 198 4.26 8.67 -10.84
C PHE A 198 3.22 9.10 -9.80
N GLN A 199 2.03 8.55 -9.92
CA GLN A 199 0.95 8.71 -8.95
C GLN A 199 1.37 8.09 -7.61
N SER A 200 0.97 8.71 -6.51
CA SER A 200 1.22 8.19 -5.16
C SER A 200 0.07 7.40 -4.56
N ARG A 201 -1.00 7.19 -5.34
CA ARG A 201 -2.24 6.55 -4.90
C ARG A 201 -2.49 5.23 -5.63
N ILE A 202 -3.05 4.27 -4.91
CA ILE A 202 -3.70 3.09 -5.47
C ILE A 202 -5.21 3.35 -5.38
N PRO A 203 -5.90 3.65 -6.51
CA PRO A 203 -7.33 3.94 -6.48
C PRO A 203 -8.18 2.81 -5.91
N VAL A 204 -9.42 3.14 -5.52
CA VAL A 204 -10.42 2.16 -5.10
C VAL A 204 -10.61 1.11 -6.18
N ALA A 205 -10.45 -0.16 -5.80
CA ALA A 205 -10.49 -1.31 -6.71
C ALA A 205 -10.96 -2.57 -5.99
N ASP A 206 -11.32 -3.60 -6.75
CA ASP A 206 -11.91 -4.82 -6.19
C ASP A 206 -10.93 -5.76 -5.47
N PHE A 207 -9.63 -5.59 -5.73
CA PHE A 207 -8.62 -6.45 -5.16
C PHE A 207 -8.32 -6.14 -3.69
N TRP A 208 -8.81 -5.02 -3.15
CA TRP A 208 -8.53 -4.65 -1.76
C TRP A 208 -9.79 -4.27 -0.98
N ASP A 209 -9.68 -4.36 0.34
CA ASP A 209 -10.75 -4.12 1.29
C ASP A 209 -10.23 -3.45 2.57
N VAL A 210 -11.14 -2.94 3.40
CA VAL A 210 -10.82 -2.30 4.69
C VAL A 210 -11.69 -2.83 5.82
N LYS A 211 -11.09 -2.96 7.01
CA LYS A 211 -11.77 -3.22 8.27
C LYS A 211 -11.47 -2.10 9.26
N PHE A 212 -12.47 -1.72 10.06
CA PHE A 212 -12.42 -0.60 10.98
C PHE A 212 -12.25 -1.06 12.42
N PHE A 213 -11.45 -0.32 13.17
CA PHE A 213 -11.16 -0.60 14.57
C PHE A 213 -11.10 0.69 15.39
N LYS A 214 -11.41 0.58 16.68
CA LYS A 214 -11.19 1.63 17.68
C LYS A 214 -10.37 1.10 18.85
N TYR A 215 -9.71 2.01 19.55
CA TYR A 215 -8.93 1.67 20.74
C TYR A 215 -9.84 1.70 21.97
N SER A 216 -9.95 0.59 22.67
CA SER A 216 -10.56 0.57 24.00
C SER A 216 -9.57 1.07 25.05
N VAL A 217 -10.11 1.64 26.12
CA VAL A 217 -9.37 2.06 27.32
C VAL A 217 -9.14 0.85 28.21
#